data_AF-A0A843DYK7-F1
#
_entry.id   AF-A0A843DYK7-F1
#
_cell.length_a   1.000
_cell.length_b   1.000
_cell.length_c   1.000
_cell.angle_alpha   90.00
_cell.angle_beta   90.00
_cell.angle_gamma   90.00
#
_symmetry.space_group_name_H-M   'P 1'
#
loop_
_entity.id
_entity.type
_entity.pdbx_description
1 polymer ?
#
loop_
_entity_poly.entity_id
_entity_poly.type
_entity_poly.pdbx_seq_one_letter_code
_entity_poly.pdbx_strand_id
1 'polypeptide(L)'
;MTMRKIIPILAALLLPLFQARAQYVTYNHDETKMNQVTVMETGAGTLTPAVFYSVVHNKYYKTAASTNKLLYRSEAAAHAGAQVGIAETIDTSLTKRAEVETLNMADRQVDLAWQAEGPKIQSRMEAFRRNIDRITEAGGSPSDTRIWMERYHLFETAISSIRNAYMPNAERKKQYLAIYADISGKNETLVSYIISIDARERARERLEAKLTLPRRNGEIASEASGRWKELSNKTND
;
A
#
# COMPACT_ATOMS: atom_id res chain seq x y z
N MET A 1 93.16 60.04 -73.54
CA MET A 1 92.15 60.74 -72.73
C MET A 1 92.46 60.50 -71.26
N THR A 2 93.19 61.45 -70.67
CA THR A 2 93.22 61.82 -69.24
C THR A 2 92.93 60.74 -68.17
N MET A 3 94.01 60.26 -67.55
CA MET A 3 94.06 59.91 -66.13
C MET A 3 93.53 61.07 -65.30
N ARG A 4 92.37 60.94 -64.63
CA ARG A 4 92.05 61.69 -63.37
C ARG A 4 90.70 61.39 -62.71
N LYS A 5 89.83 60.52 -63.25
CA LYS A 5 88.47 60.33 -62.69
C LYS A 5 88.09 58.90 -62.27
N ILE A 6 88.97 57.91 -62.39
CA ILE A 6 88.63 56.50 -62.03
C ILE A 6 89.01 56.16 -60.59
N ILE A 7 89.95 56.90 -59.98
CA ILE A 7 90.46 56.62 -58.62
C ILE A 7 89.45 56.91 -57.49
N PRO A 8 88.56 57.93 -57.53
CA PRO A 8 87.64 58.16 -56.41
C PRO A 8 86.40 57.25 -56.41
N ILE A 9 86.12 56.51 -57.49
CA ILE A 9 84.92 55.67 -57.62
C ILE A 9 85.18 54.23 -57.12
N LEU A 10 86.41 53.73 -57.24
CA LEU A 10 86.78 52.41 -56.72
C LEU A 10 87.02 52.40 -55.20
N ALA A 11 87.36 53.56 -54.61
CA ALA A 11 87.56 53.71 -53.16
C ALA A 11 86.23 53.80 -52.36
N ALA A 12 85.11 54.09 -53.02
CA ALA A 12 83.79 54.24 -52.37
C ALA A 12 82.97 52.94 -52.31
N LEU A 13 83.41 51.86 -52.97
CA LEU A 13 82.64 50.61 -53.08
C LEU A 13 83.16 49.44 -52.23
N LEU A 14 84.27 49.59 -51.51
CA LEU A 14 84.90 48.53 -50.70
C LEU A 14 84.85 48.78 -49.17
N LEU A 15 84.00 49.72 -48.74
CA LEU A 15 83.94 50.21 -47.36
C LEU A 15 82.96 49.52 -46.37
N PRO A 16 82.44 48.30 -46.60
CA PRO A 16 81.88 47.53 -45.49
C PRO A 16 82.42 46.09 -45.45
N LEU A 17 83.68 45.92 -45.06
CA LEU A 17 84.21 44.66 -44.52
C LEU A 17 84.86 44.89 -43.15
N PHE A 18 84.18 45.67 -42.30
CA PHE A 18 84.36 45.54 -40.85
C PHE A 18 83.52 44.34 -40.40
N GLN A 19 84.11 43.15 -40.40
CA GLN A 19 83.55 42.03 -39.67
C GLN A 19 83.56 42.38 -38.18
N ALA A 20 82.35 42.44 -37.63
CA ALA A 20 82.06 42.57 -36.23
C ALA A 20 82.87 41.51 -35.43
N ARG A 21 83.69 41.98 -34.50
CA ARG A 21 84.14 41.10 -33.41
C ARG A 21 82.90 40.79 -32.58
N ALA A 22 82.37 39.57 -32.74
CA ALA A 22 81.37 39.03 -31.84
C ALA A 22 81.94 39.04 -30.43
N GLN A 23 81.44 39.94 -29.60
CA GLN A 23 81.72 39.98 -28.18
C GLN A 23 80.90 38.85 -27.56
N TYR A 24 81.53 37.70 -27.29
CA TYR A 24 80.91 36.67 -26.48
C TYR A 24 80.66 37.25 -25.08
N VAL A 25 79.40 37.32 -24.67
CA VAL A 25 79.06 37.60 -23.28
C VAL A 25 79.40 36.35 -22.48
N THR A 26 80.51 36.35 -21.75
CA THR A 26 80.74 35.36 -20.69
C THR A 26 79.83 35.71 -19.52
N TYR A 27 78.56 35.34 -19.61
CA TYR A 27 77.65 35.38 -18.46
C TYR A 27 77.94 34.16 -17.60
N ASN A 28 78.94 34.28 -16.72
CA ASN A 28 79.15 33.29 -15.68
C ASN A 28 78.04 33.54 -14.64
N HIS A 29 76.94 32.78 -14.72
CA HIS A 29 75.91 32.87 -13.68
C HIS A 29 76.57 32.47 -12.35
N ASP A 30 76.50 33.35 -11.35
CA ASP A 30 76.96 33.03 -9.99
C ASP A 30 76.33 31.70 -9.54
N GLU A 31 77.17 30.75 -9.10
CA GLU A 31 76.76 29.39 -8.72
C GLU A 31 75.65 29.41 -7.66
N THR A 32 75.61 30.43 -6.79
CA THR A 32 74.56 30.59 -5.78
C THR A 32 73.21 30.99 -6.40
N LYS A 33 73.24 31.79 -7.47
CA LYS A 33 72.04 32.18 -8.23
C LYS A 33 71.54 31.04 -9.10
N MET A 34 72.44 30.29 -9.72
CA MET A 34 72.08 29.06 -10.42
C MET A 34 71.47 28.06 -9.45
N ASN A 35 72.08 27.79 -8.29
CA ASN A 35 71.50 26.90 -7.29
C ASN A 35 70.14 27.39 -6.78
N GLN A 36 69.95 28.70 -6.63
CA GLN A 36 68.64 29.25 -6.25
C GLN A 36 67.58 28.97 -7.33
N VAL A 37 67.91 29.19 -8.61
CA VAL A 37 67.02 28.89 -9.75
C VAL A 37 66.78 27.38 -9.85
N THR A 38 67.82 26.54 -9.79
CA THR A 38 67.70 25.09 -9.86
C THR A 38 66.86 24.52 -8.70
N VAL A 39 67.02 25.06 -7.48
CA VAL A 39 66.17 24.70 -6.32
C VAL A 39 64.72 25.13 -6.54
N MET A 40 64.48 26.33 -7.07
CA MET A 40 63.11 26.82 -7.34
C MET A 40 62.43 26.07 -8.49
N GLU A 41 63.18 25.71 -9.54
CA GLU A 41 62.63 25.13 -10.78
C GLU A 41 62.54 23.60 -10.73
N THR A 42 63.52 22.92 -10.14
CA THR A 42 63.62 21.44 -10.18
C THR A 42 63.59 20.80 -8.80
N GLY A 43 63.70 21.59 -7.73
CA GLY A 43 63.84 21.07 -6.36
C GLY A 43 65.19 20.36 -6.10
N ALA A 44 66.07 20.27 -7.11
CA ALA A 44 67.36 19.61 -7.03
C ALA A 44 68.48 20.66 -6.87
N GLY A 45 68.98 20.83 -5.65
CA GLY A 45 70.12 21.68 -5.33
C GLY A 45 70.52 21.50 -3.86
N THR A 46 71.53 22.24 -3.39
CA THR A 46 72.06 22.06 -2.02
C THR A 46 71.03 22.39 -0.92
N LEU A 47 70.06 23.27 -1.22
CA LEU A 47 68.97 23.64 -0.33
C LEU A 47 67.62 23.14 -0.86
N THR A 48 67.44 21.82 -0.92
CA THR A 48 66.14 21.23 -1.30
C THR A 48 65.03 21.68 -0.35
N PRO A 49 63.76 21.68 -0.78
CA PRO A 49 62.63 22.03 0.09
C PRO A 49 62.63 21.24 1.40
N ALA A 50 62.97 19.95 1.37
CA ALA A 50 63.08 19.13 2.58
C ALA A 50 64.16 19.62 3.56
N VAL A 51 65.33 20.03 3.05
CA VAL A 51 66.43 20.58 3.87
C VAL A 51 66.07 21.98 4.38
N PHE A 52 65.47 22.82 3.53
CA PHE A 52 65.00 24.15 3.94
C PHE A 52 63.98 24.09 5.07
N TYR A 53 62.94 23.25 4.94
CA TYR A 53 61.90 23.12 5.96
C TYR A 53 62.41 22.41 7.23
N SER A 54 63.35 21.48 7.14
CA SER A 54 63.93 20.83 8.33
C SER A 54 64.83 21.76 9.15
N VAL A 55 65.56 22.66 8.50
CA VAL A 55 66.48 23.61 9.17
C VAL A 55 65.74 24.86 9.65
N VAL A 56 64.95 25.50 8.79
CA VAL A 56 64.35 26.82 9.08
C VAL A 56 62.95 26.71 9.69
N HIS A 57 62.19 25.65 9.39
CA HIS A 57 60.78 25.49 9.77
C HIS A 57 60.49 24.11 10.39
N ASN A 58 61.41 23.59 11.22
CA ASN A 58 61.40 22.21 11.73
C ASN A 58 60.10 21.83 12.47
N LYS A 59 59.50 22.77 13.23
CA LYS A 59 58.22 22.54 13.94
C LYS A 59 57.07 22.28 12.97
N TYR A 60 57.04 23.01 11.85
CA TYR A 60 56.07 22.78 10.78
C TYR A 60 56.35 21.46 10.07
N TYR A 61 57.62 21.20 9.70
CA TYR A 61 58.02 19.95 9.05
C TYR A 61 57.58 18.69 9.83
N LYS A 62 57.73 18.71 11.15
CA LYS A 62 57.32 17.60 12.03
C LYS A 62 55.81 17.40 12.17
N THR A 63 54.99 18.43 11.94
CA THR A 63 53.52 18.40 12.15
C THR A 63 52.72 18.53 10.84
N ALA A 64 53.38 18.82 9.72
CA ALA A 64 52.75 18.97 8.42
C ALA A 64 52.05 17.69 7.95
N ALA A 65 52.61 16.52 8.27
CA ALA A 65 51.99 15.24 7.94
C ALA A 65 50.71 14.97 8.77
N SER A 66 50.73 15.28 10.07
CA SER A 66 49.57 15.06 10.95
C SER A 66 48.44 16.07 10.73
N THR A 67 48.77 17.25 10.19
CA THR A 67 47.80 18.29 9.80
C THR A 67 47.42 18.20 8.32
N ASN A 68 47.87 17.15 7.62
CA ASN A 68 47.60 16.99 6.20
C ASN A 68 46.11 16.74 5.97
N LYS A 69 45.44 17.73 5.37
CA LYS A 69 44.01 17.67 5.03
C LYS A 69 43.69 16.58 4.00
N LEU A 70 44.68 16.12 3.23
CA LEU A 70 44.48 15.07 2.23
C LEU A 70 44.10 13.73 2.87
N LEU A 71 44.74 13.36 3.99
CA LEU A 71 44.44 12.10 4.69
C LEU A 71 42.97 12.06 5.15
N TYR A 72 42.52 13.12 5.85
CA TYR A 72 41.13 13.24 6.27
C TYR A 72 40.14 13.28 5.08
N ARG A 73 40.53 13.88 3.94
CA ARG A 73 39.72 13.87 2.71
C ARG A 73 39.62 12.46 2.12
N SER A 74 40.70 11.70 2.09
CA SER A 74 40.73 10.33 1.59
C SER A 74 39.90 9.39 2.46
N GLU A 75 40.01 9.51 3.80
CA GLU A 75 39.17 8.74 4.73
C GLU A 75 37.69 9.09 4.57
N ALA A 76 37.35 10.39 4.54
CA ALA A 76 35.98 10.83 4.33
C ALA A 76 35.41 10.37 2.97
N ALA A 77 36.23 10.39 1.90
CA ALA A 77 35.85 9.88 0.59
C ALA A 77 35.59 8.36 0.60
N ALA A 78 36.42 7.59 1.32
CA ALA A 78 36.22 6.15 1.49
C ALA A 78 34.91 5.84 2.24
N HIS A 79 34.62 6.58 3.32
CA HIS A 79 33.37 6.44 4.05
C HIS A 79 32.15 6.88 3.24
N ALA A 80 32.24 7.96 2.47
CA ALA A 80 31.18 8.40 1.57
C ALA A 80 30.87 7.35 0.50
N GLY A 81 31.91 6.73 -0.10
CA GLY A 81 31.75 5.63 -1.06
C GLY A 81 31.00 4.43 -0.47
N ALA A 82 31.30 4.05 0.78
CA ALA A 82 30.58 2.98 1.46
C ALA A 82 29.10 3.35 1.76
N GLN A 83 28.82 4.64 2.03
CA GLN A 83 27.46 5.12 2.28
C GLN A 83 26.58 5.12 1.02
N VAL A 84 27.16 5.30 -0.17
CA VAL A 84 26.41 5.26 -1.44
C VAL A 84 25.69 3.91 -1.62
N GLY A 85 26.38 2.79 -1.43
CA GLY A 85 25.76 1.47 -1.56
C GLY A 85 24.67 1.23 -0.52
N ILE A 86 24.84 1.73 0.72
CA ILE A 86 23.80 1.66 1.75
C ILE A 86 22.60 2.51 1.34
N ALA A 87 22.82 3.73 0.84
CA ALA A 87 21.75 4.61 0.39
C ALA A 87 20.96 3.99 -0.77
N GLU A 88 21.63 3.38 -1.76
CA GLU A 88 20.97 2.68 -2.88
C GLU A 88 20.11 1.50 -2.43
N THR A 89 20.58 0.71 -1.45
CA THR A 89 19.79 -0.41 -0.91
C THR A 89 18.57 0.08 -0.12
N ILE A 90 18.72 1.16 0.66
CA ILE A 90 17.62 1.81 1.36
C ILE A 90 16.60 2.32 0.34
N ASP A 91 17.03 3.08 -0.65
CA ASP A 91 16.18 3.63 -1.71
C ASP A 91 15.39 2.52 -2.40
N THR A 92 16.07 1.48 -2.88
CA THR A 92 15.43 0.30 -3.49
C THR A 92 14.38 -0.33 -2.58
N SER A 93 14.66 -0.44 -1.27
CA SER A 93 13.71 -1.01 -0.31
C SER A 93 12.47 -0.14 -0.10
N LEU A 94 12.65 1.20 -0.11
CA LEU A 94 11.57 2.16 0.04
C LEU A 94 10.71 2.22 -1.22
N THR A 95 11.31 2.22 -2.41
CA THR A 95 10.59 2.17 -3.68
C THR A 95 9.71 0.92 -3.76
N LYS A 96 10.26 -0.26 -3.42
CA LYS A 96 9.49 -1.52 -3.40
C LYS A 96 8.33 -1.49 -2.40
N ARG A 97 8.53 -0.90 -1.22
CA ARG A 97 7.44 -0.73 -0.23
C ARG A 97 6.37 0.22 -0.74
N ALA A 98 6.76 1.33 -1.36
CA ALA A 98 5.84 2.29 -1.96
C ALA A 98 5.02 1.65 -3.10
N GLU A 99 5.63 0.84 -3.96
CA GLU A 99 4.93 0.07 -4.99
C GLU A 99 3.90 -0.90 -4.38
N VAL A 100 4.27 -1.64 -3.33
CA VAL A 100 3.32 -2.54 -2.65
C VAL A 100 2.21 -1.77 -1.92
N GLU A 101 2.53 -0.63 -1.32
CA GLU A 101 1.55 0.21 -0.62
C GLU A 101 0.57 0.85 -1.60
N THR A 102 1.04 1.37 -2.73
CA THR A 102 0.17 1.90 -3.79
C THR A 102 -0.75 0.83 -4.36
N LEU A 103 -0.27 -0.40 -4.58
CA LEU A 103 -1.12 -1.53 -4.96
C LEU A 103 -2.17 -1.87 -3.90
N ASN A 104 -1.79 -1.89 -2.62
CA ASN A 104 -2.72 -2.16 -1.52
C ASN A 104 -3.74 -1.02 -1.33
N MET A 105 -3.35 0.23 -1.57
CA MET A 105 -4.24 1.39 -1.57
C MET A 105 -5.23 1.30 -2.72
N ALA A 106 -4.77 0.91 -3.91
CA ALA A 106 -5.63 0.71 -5.09
C ALA A 106 -6.64 -0.43 -4.87
N ASP A 107 -6.24 -1.57 -4.31
CA ASP A 107 -7.16 -2.67 -3.95
C ASP A 107 -8.27 -2.16 -3.02
N ARG A 108 -7.93 -1.35 -2.02
CA ARG A 108 -8.89 -0.89 -1.01
C ARG A 108 -9.84 0.20 -1.50
N GLN A 109 -9.50 0.90 -2.59
CA GLN A 109 -10.28 2.02 -3.12
C GLN A 109 -11.68 1.60 -3.58
N VAL A 110 -11.82 0.37 -4.09
CA VAL A 110 -13.09 -0.19 -4.55
C VAL A 110 -13.37 -1.48 -3.81
N ASP A 111 -14.57 -1.58 -3.23
CA ASP A 111 -15.02 -2.83 -2.60
C ASP A 111 -15.48 -3.84 -3.66
N LEU A 112 -14.51 -4.47 -4.32
CA LEU A 112 -14.75 -5.52 -5.33
C LEU A 112 -15.40 -6.75 -4.70
N ALA A 113 -15.09 -7.02 -3.43
CA ALA A 113 -15.71 -8.12 -2.68
C ALA A 113 -17.21 -7.92 -2.52
N TRP A 114 -17.65 -6.70 -2.21
CA TRP A 114 -19.06 -6.35 -2.13
C TRP A 114 -19.75 -6.42 -3.49
N GLN A 115 -19.10 -5.99 -4.56
CA GLN A 115 -19.68 -6.13 -5.90
C GLN A 115 -19.95 -7.59 -6.27
N ALA A 116 -19.10 -8.52 -5.84
CA ALA A 116 -19.26 -9.95 -6.10
C ALA A 116 -20.26 -10.65 -5.16
N GLU A 117 -20.20 -10.39 -3.85
CA GLU A 117 -20.96 -11.14 -2.85
C GLU A 117 -22.17 -10.38 -2.29
N GLY A 118 -22.20 -9.05 -2.39
CA GLY A 118 -23.25 -8.18 -1.89
C GLY A 118 -24.67 -8.55 -2.36
N PRO A 119 -24.90 -8.81 -3.66
CA PRO A 119 -26.22 -9.23 -4.15
C PRO A 119 -26.73 -10.52 -3.50
N LYS A 120 -25.84 -11.49 -3.22
CA LYS A 120 -26.21 -12.76 -2.57
C LYS A 120 -26.59 -12.54 -1.12
N ILE A 121 -25.84 -11.71 -0.39
CA ILE A 121 -26.13 -11.36 1.00
C ILE A 121 -27.46 -10.61 1.07
N GLN A 122 -27.67 -9.62 0.19
CA GLN A 122 -28.90 -8.83 0.17
C GLN A 122 -30.13 -9.70 -0.09
N SER A 123 -30.04 -10.65 -1.03
CA SER A 123 -31.11 -11.62 -1.28
C SER A 123 -31.43 -12.47 -0.03
N ARG A 124 -30.41 -12.90 0.72
CA ARG A 124 -30.61 -13.64 1.99
C ARG A 124 -31.19 -12.77 3.09
N MET A 125 -30.74 -11.52 3.20
CA MET A 125 -31.30 -10.53 4.13
C MET A 125 -32.78 -10.28 3.86
N GLU A 126 -33.17 -10.10 2.60
CA GLU A 126 -34.57 -9.93 2.22
C GLU A 126 -35.41 -11.18 2.52
N ALA A 127 -34.89 -12.37 2.24
CA ALA A 127 -35.57 -13.62 2.60
C ALA A 127 -35.76 -13.75 4.12
N PHE A 128 -34.73 -13.40 4.89
CA PHE A 128 -34.80 -13.39 6.34
C PHE A 128 -35.83 -12.39 6.85
N ARG A 129 -35.83 -11.16 6.31
CA ARG A 129 -36.81 -10.11 6.64
C ARG A 129 -38.24 -10.56 6.36
N ARG A 130 -38.51 -11.14 5.18
CA ARG A 130 -39.83 -11.69 4.83
C ARG A 130 -40.27 -12.78 5.80
N ASN A 131 -39.37 -13.65 6.23
CA ASN A 131 -39.70 -14.68 7.22
C ASN A 131 -39.96 -14.08 8.61
N ILE A 132 -39.27 -13.01 9.00
CA ILE A 132 -39.56 -12.29 10.26
C ILE A 132 -40.98 -11.74 10.24
N ASP A 133 -41.40 -11.16 9.12
CA ASP A 133 -42.74 -10.57 8.98
C ASP A 133 -43.85 -11.66 9.05
N ARG A 134 -43.53 -12.92 8.71
CA ARG A 134 -44.45 -14.07 8.82
C ARG A 134 -44.65 -14.59 10.24
N ILE A 135 -43.86 -14.14 11.22
CA ILE A 135 -44.01 -14.60 12.62
C ILE A 135 -45.39 -14.24 13.17
N THR A 136 -45.86 -13.03 12.90
CA THR A 136 -47.17 -12.57 13.37
C THR A 136 -48.31 -13.31 12.66
N GLU A 137 -48.15 -13.60 11.35
CA GLU A 137 -49.10 -14.40 10.58
C GLU A 137 -49.26 -15.83 11.11
N ALA A 138 -48.16 -16.42 11.61
CA ALA A 138 -48.15 -17.75 12.20
C ALA A 138 -48.67 -17.82 13.65
N GLY A 139 -49.13 -16.71 14.23
CA GLY A 139 -49.60 -16.64 15.62
C GLY A 139 -48.52 -16.34 16.67
N GLY A 140 -47.35 -15.82 16.24
CA GLY A 140 -46.26 -15.42 17.13
C GLY A 140 -46.51 -14.08 17.84
N SER A 141 -45.81 -13.84 18.95
CA SER A 141 -45.93 -12.59 19.71
C SER A 141 -45.18 -11.44 19.01
N PRO A 142 -45.66 -10.19 19.12
CA PRO A 142 -44.88 -9.02 18.70
C PRO A 142 -43.49 -8.93 19.33
N SER A 143 -43.33 -9.47 20.56
CA SER A 143 -42.02 -9.55 21.21
C SER A 143 -41.07 -10.50 20.49
N ASP A 144 -41.57 -11.61 19.94
CA ASP A 144 -40.76 -12.57 19.20
C ASP A 144 -40.27 -11.94 17.91
N THR A 145 -41.16 -11.24 17.18
CA THR A 145 -40.80 -10.46 15.98
C THR A 145 -39.70 -9.44 16.27
N ARG A 146 -39.78 -8.72 17.40
CA ARG A 146 -38.75 -7.75 17.81
C ARG A 146 -37.39 -8.42 18.02
N ILE A 147 -37.33 -9.57 18.70
CA ILE A 147 -36.07 -10.31 18.92
C ILE A 147 -35.44 -10.73 17.58
N TRP A 148 -36.24 -11.20 16.63
CA TRP A 148 -35.71 -11.57 15.31
C TRP A 148 -35.31 -10.35 14.48
N MET A 149 -36.01 -9.23 14.64
CA MET A 149 -35.65 -7.97 13.99
C MET A 149 -34.33 -7.38 14.55
N GLU A 150 -34.07 -7.51 15.85
CA GLU A 150 -32.77 -7.15 16.45
C GLU A 150 -31.62 -7.96 15.82
N ARG A 151 -31.84 -9.26 15.53
CA ARG A 151 -30.86 -10.09 14.82
C ARG A 151 -30.65 -9.65 13.38
N TYR A 152 -31.71 -9.21 12.70
CA TYR A 152 -31.62 -8.64 11.35
C TYR A 152 -30.76 -7.35 11.36
N HIS A 153 -30.99 -6.44 12.31
CA HIS A 153 -30.18 -5.22 12.45
C HIS A 153 -28.72 -5.49 12.83
N LEU A 154 -28.44 -6.57 13.58
CA LEU A 154 -27.07 -7.01 13.83
C LEU A 154 -26.33 -7.31 12.51
N PHE A 155 -26.98 -8.00 11.58
CA PHE A 155 -26.40 -8.28 10.27
C PHE A 155 -26.23 -7.02 9.42
N GLU A 156 -27.18 -6.09 9.43
CA GLU A 156 -27.03 -4.79 8.74
C GLU A 156 -25.82 -4.01 9.28
N THR A 157 -25.65 -4.01 10.60
CA THR A 157 -24.53 -3.34 11.27
C THR A 157 -23.21 -4.01 10.93
N ALA A 158 -23.17 -5.35 10.88
CA ALA A 158 -21.99 -6.11 10.49
C ALA A 158 -21.59 -5.86 9.03
N ILE A 159 -22.55 -5.78 8.11
CA ILE A 159 -22.28 -5.44 6.70
C ILE A 159 -21.71 -4.02 6.60
N SER A 160 -22.34 -3.06 7.28
CA SER A 160 -21.87 -1.67 7.30
C SER A 160 -20.47 -1.54 7.89
N SER A 161 -20.17 -2.26 8.98
CA SER A 161 -18.85 -2.22 9.61
C SER A 161 -17.76 -2.78 8.71
N ILE A 162 -18.02 -3.87 7.98
CA ILE A 162 -17.05 -4.43 7.02
C ILE A 162 -16.83 -3.49 5.83
N ARG A 163 -17.91 -2.91 5.28
CA ARG A 163 -17.81 -1.96 4.16
C ARG A 163 -16.97 -0.73 4.50
N ASN A 164 -17.05 -0.27 5.75
CA ASN A 164 -16.31 0.89 6.25
C ASN A 164 -14.93 0.52 6.84
N ALA A 165 -14.63 -0.77 7.01
CA ALA A 165 -13.39 -1.22 7.62
C ALA A 165 -12.20 -1.01 6.68
N TYR A 166 -11.07 -0.59 7.26
CA TYR A 166 -9.81 -0.50 6.54
C TYR A 166 -9.19 -1.90 6.37
N MET A 167 -9.65 -2.61 5.33
CA MET A 167 -9.31 -4.02 5.09
C MET A 167 -9.12 -4.32 3.59
N PRO A 168 -8.17 -5.21 3.21
CA PRO A 168 -8.03 -5.69 1.82
C PRO A 168 -9.28 -6.43 1.32
N ASN A 169 -9.52 -6.43 0.01
CA ASN A 169 -10.72 -7.07 -0.57
C ASN A 169 -10.77 -8.58 -0.33
N ALA A 170 -9.62 -9.27 -0.32
CA ALA A 170 -9.57 -10.71 -0.05
C ALA A 170 -10.12 -11.04 1.35
N GLU A 171 -9.79 -10.23 2.36
CA GLU A 171 -10.30 -10.40 3.72
C GLU A 171 -11.77 -9.98 3.82
N ARG A 172 -12.18 -8.87 3.18
CA ARG A 172 -13.61 -8.49 3.12
C ARG A 172 -14.47 -9.61 2.53
N LYS A 173 -14.01 -10.26 1.46
CA LYS A 173 -14.73 -11.38 0.85
C LYS A 173 -14.94 -12.53 1.84
N LYS A 174 -13.93 -12.88 2.64
CA LYS A 174 -14.08 -13.91 3.69
C LYS A 174 -15.16 -13.52 4.70
N GLN A 175 -15.16 -12.26 5.15
CA GLN A 175 -16.16 -11.75 6.09
C GLN A 175 -17.57 -11.75 5.50
N TYR A 176 -17.73 -11.34 4.23
CA TYR A 176 -19.00 -11.41 3.52
C TYR A 176 -19.53 -12.85 3.40
N LEU A 177 -18.67 -13.81 3.09
CA LEU A 177 -19.05 -15.22 3.04
C LEU A 177 -19.45 -15.77 4.42
N ALA A 178 -18.77 -15.34 5.49
CA ALA A 178 -19.15 -15.69 6.86
C ALA A 178 -20.54 -15.14 7.21
N ILE A 179 -20.81 -13.86 6.92
CA ILE A 179 -22.13 -13.25 7.10
C ILE A 179 -23.21 -14.01 6.31
N TYR A 180 -22.92 -14.37 5.06
CA TYR A 180 -23.86 -15.14 4.24
C TYR A 180 -24.25 -16.47 4.90
N ALA A 181 -23.26 -17.21 5.42
CA ALA A 181 -23.48 -18.47 6.10
C ALA A 181 -24.30 -18.28 7.38
N ASP A 182 -23.96 -17.26 8.18
CA ASP A 182 -24.66 -16.95 9.42
C ASP A 182 -26.13 -16.54 9.19
N ILE A 183 -26.40 -15.67 8.21
CA ILE A 183 -27.77 -15.29 7.85
C ILE A 183 -28.56 -16.51 7.42
N SER A 184 -27.96 -17.39 6.60
CA SER A 184 -28.62 -18.60 6.12
C SER A 184 -28.98 -19.53 7.28
N GLY A 185 -28.06 -19.79 8.20
CA GLY A 185 -28.32 -20.62 9.38
C GLY A 185 -29.34 -20.00 10.35
N LYS A 186 -29.30 -18.68 10.57
CA LYS A 186 -30.32 -17.99 11.37
C LYS A 186 -31.68 -18.01 10.73
N ASN A 187 -31.75 -17.88 9.40
CA ASN A 187 -33.01 -17.98 8.67
C ASN A 187 -33.61 -19.38 8.73
N GLU A 188 -32.82 -20.45 8.64
CA GLU A 188 -33.30 -21.82 8.84
C GLU A 188 -33.85 -22.04 10.25
N THR A 189 -33.16 -21.49 11.26
CA THR A 189 -33.64 -21.51 12.66
C THR A 189 -34.97 -20.79 12.79
N LEU A 190 -35.11 -19.61 12.16
CA LEU A 190 -36.35 -18.84 12.15
C LEU A 190 -37.49 -19.60 11.48
N VAL A 191 -37.27 -20.21 10.32
CA VAL A 191 -38.28 -21.00 9.63
C VAL A 191 -38.76 -22.17 10.50
N SER A 192 -37.82 -22.88 11.14
CA SER A 192 -38.15 -23.97 12.07
C SER A 192 -39.01 -23.48 13.24
N TYR A 193 -38.66 -22.32 13.79
CA TYR A 193 -39.43 -21.66 14.84
C TYR A 193 -40.85 -21.27 14.38
N ILE A 194 -41.00 -20.65 13.22
CA ILE A 194 -42.31 -20.30 12.63
C ILE A 194 -43.18 -21.55 12.49
N ILE A 195 -42.63 -22.65 11.94
CA ILE A 195 -43.36 -23.92 11.79
C ILE A 195 -43.86 -24.43 13.15
N SER A 196 -43.03 -24.32 14.20
CA SER A 196 -43.42 -24.76 15.54
C SER A 196 -44.57 -23.94 16.14
N ILE A 197 -44.60 -22.63 15.87
CA ILE A 197 -45.70 -21.76 16.33
C ILE A 197 -46.97 -22.09 15.54
N ASP A 198 -46.88 -22.15 14.21
CA ASP A 198 -48.02 -22.47 13.35
C ASP A 198 -48.64 -23.83 13.73
N ALA A 199 -47.81 -24.84 13.98
CA ALA A 199 -48.26 -26.15 14.43
C ALA A 199 -49.00 -26.09 15.79
N ARG A 200 -48.48 -25.29 16.73
CA ARG A 200 -49.10 -25.09 18.05
C ARG A 200 -50.43 -24.36 17.93
N GLU A 201 -50.52 -23.35 17.07
CA GLU A 201 -51.75 -22.59 16.85
C GLU A 201 -52.83 -23.46 16.19
N ARG A 202 -52.47 -24.24 15.16
CA ARG A 202 -53.39 -25.22 14.56
C ARG A 202 -53.83 -26.31 15.55
N ALA A 203 -52.96 -26.73 16.46
CA ALA A 203 -53.32 -27.69 17.49
C ALA A 203 -54.32 -27.07 18.48
N ARG A 204 -54.10 -25.81 18.87
CA ARG A 204 -55.01 -25.05 19.73
C ARG A 204 -56.38 -24.86 19.09
N GLU A 205 -56.44 -24.44 17.83
CA GLU A 205 -57.68 -24.30 17.07
C GLU A 205 -58.49 -25.61 17.05
N ARG A 206 -57.82 -26.75 16.80
CA ARG A 206 -58.46 -28.07 16.83
C ARG A 206 -58.96 -28.48 18.21
N LEU A 207 -58.27 -28.08 19.29
CA LEU A 207 -58.72 -28.33 20.66
C LEU A 207 -59.89 -27.44 21.05
N GLU A 208 -59.92 -26.19 20.58
CA GLU A 208 -61.00 -25.23 20.81
C GLU A 208 -62.24 -25.54 19.95
N ALA A 209 -62.07 -26.23 18.82
CA ALA A 209 -63.16 -26.69 17.97
C ALA A 209 -64.07 -27.69 18.71
N LYS A 210 -65.13 -27.17 19.33
CA LYS A 210 -66.21 -27.98 19.92
C LYS A 210 -66.96 -28.69 18.80
N LEU A 211 -66.99 -30.02 18.83
CA LEU A 211 -67.88 -30.81 18.00
C LEU A 211 -69.34 -30.54 18.41
N THR A 212 -70.02 -29.66 17.68
CA THR A 212 -71.46 -29.45 17.81
C THR A 212 -72.21 -30.57 17.07
N LEU A 213 -72.38 -31.72 17.72
CA LEU A 213 -73.28 -32.75 17.23
C LEU A 213 -74.73 -32.25 17.38
N PRO A 214 -75.49 -32.07 16.27
CA PRO A 214 -76.91 -31.76 16.38
C PRO A 214 -77.59 -32.91 17.11
N ARG A 215 -78.25 -32.59 18.24
CA ARG A 215 -78.92 -33.56 19.10
C ARG A 215 -80.25 -33.97 18.45
N ARG A 216 -80.18 -34.83 17.42
CA ARG A 216 -81.31 -35.31 16.62
C ARG A 216 -82.21 -36.33 17.33
N ASN A 217 -82.02 -36.52 18.64
CA ASN A 217 -82.79 -37.49 19.43
C ASN A 217 -84.30 -37.24 19.33
N GLY A 218 -84.74 -35.98 19.27
CA GLY A 218 -86.15 -35.60 19.11
C GLY A 218 -86.70 -35.89 17.71
N GLU A 219 -85.93 -35.60 16.65
CA GLU A 219 -86.30 -35.93 15.27
C GLU A 219 -86.39 -37.45 15.06
N ILE A 220 -85.40 -38.19 15.55
CA ILE A 220 -85.38 -39.66 15.48
C ILE A 220 -86.57 -40.25 16.24
N ALA A 221 -86.89 -39.72 17.43
CA ALA A 221 -88.06 -40.17 18.19
C ALA A 221 -89.38 -39.85 17.48
N SER A 222 -89.49 -38.68 16.83
CA SER A 222 -90.66 -38.28 16.05
C SER A 222 -90.85 -39.17 14.82
N GLU A 223 -89.76 -39.43 14.07
CA GLU A 223 -89.77 -40.31 12.90
C GLU A 223 -90.14 -41.75 13.27
N ALA A 224 -89.59 -42.27 14.38
CA ALA A 224 -89.93 -43.58 14.91
C ALA A 224 -91.41 -43.67 15.32
N SER A 225 -91.95 -42.64 15.98
CA SER A 225 -93.36 -42.56 16.35
C SER A 225 -94.28 -42.50 15.13
N GLY A 226 -93.91 -41.73 14.10
CA GLY A 226 -94.62 -41.66 12.83
C GLY A 226 -94.69 -43.02 12.14
N ARG A 227 -93.56 -43.72 12.03
CA ARG A 227 -93.50 -45.09 11.48
C ARG A 227 -94.37 -46.08 12.25
N TRP A 228 -94.39 -45.98 13.58
CA TRP A 228 -95.23 -46.85 14.40
C TRP A 228 -96.73 -46.60 14.17
N LYS A 229 -97.15 -45.33 14.04
CA LYS A 229 -98.53 -44.98 13.70
C LYS A 229 -98.92 -45.44 12.30
N GLU A 230 -98.05 -45.27 11.31
CA GLU A 230 -98.30 -45.76 9.94
C GLU A 230 -98.44 -47.28 9.89
N LEU A 231 -97.60 -48.02 10.63
CA LEU A 231 -97.71 -49.48 10.75
C LEU A 231 -99.02 -49.89 11.42
N SER A 232 -99.41 -49.22 12.51
CA SER A 232 -100.68 -49.46 13.20
C SER A 232 -101.90 -49.22 12.31
N ASN A 233 -101.88 -48.15 11.51
CA ASN A 233 -102.97 -47.85 10.59
C ASN A 233 -103.05 -48.87 9.44
N LYS A 234 -101.92 -49.36 8.93
CA LYS A 234 -101.87 -50.43 7.91
C LYS A 234 -102.37 -51.79 8.38
N THR A 235 -102.43 -52.04 9.69
CA THR A 235 -102.95 -53.29 10.25
C THR A 235 -104.45 -53.27 10.55
N ASN A 236 -105.10 -52.11 10.41
CA ASN A 236 -106.53 -51.91 10.69
C ASN A 236 -107.39 -51.75 9.42
N ASP A 237 -106.79 -51.90 8.23
CA ASP A 237 -107.47 -52.13 6.94
C ASP A 237 -107.34 -53.63 6.55
#